data_AF-Q5ENV3-F1
#
_entry.id   AF-Q5ENV3-F1
#
_cell.length_a   1.000
_cell.length_b   1.000
_cell.length_c   1.000
_cell.angle_alpha   90.00
_cell.angle_beta   90.00
_cell.angle_gamma   90.00
#
_symmetry.space_group_name_H-M   'P 1'
#
loop_
_entity.id
_entity.type
_entity.pdbx_description
1 polymer ?
#
loop_
_entity_poly.entity_id
_entity_poly.type
_entity_poly.pdbx_seq_one_letter_code
_entity_poly.pdbx_strand_id
1 'polypeptide(L)'
;MARCSGLVILAVLAYFAAPAFVGQRAPQQLRGARVVRYGASDETFSKVADIIVEQLGVDKDKVIAKATLVELGADSLDIVETVMAMEEAFDVELPDEETTQLKNVGDVADLIQTKL
;
A
#
# COMPACT_ATOMS: atom_id res chain seq x y z
N MET A 1 13.40 -71.64 11.81
CA MET A 1 14.79 -71.32 12.22
C MET A 1 15.56 -71.00 10.95
N ALA A 2 16.31 -69.93 10.70
CA ALA A 2 16.80 -68.76 11.44
C ALA A 2 16.97 -67.63 10.38
N ARG A 3 16.45 -66.41 10.60
CA ARG A 3 17.23 -65.18 10.86
C ARG A 3 18.60 -65.08 10.17
N CYS A 4 18.72 -64.13 9.22
CA CYS A 4 19.88 -63.30 8.83
C CYS A 4 19.34 -62.33 7.75
N SER A 5 19.00 -61.05 7.95
CA SER A 5 19.69 -59.87 8.51
C SER A 5 21.02 -59.54 7.85
N GLY A 6 21.06 -58.36 7.20
CA GLY A 6 22.24 -57.72 6.61
C GLY A 6 22.44 -58.11 5.14
N LEU A 7 22.88 -57.25 4.23
CA LEU A 7 23.50 -55.94 4.34
C LEU A 7 23.72 -55.45 2.89
N VAL A 8 23.98 -54.16 2.75
CA VAL A 8 24.66 -53.50 1.62
C VAL A 8 23.79 -53.11 0.42
N ILE A 9 23.27 -51.90 0.58
CA ILE A 9 22.90 -50.94 -0.46
C ILE A 9 24.12 -50.75 -1.39
N LEU A 10 24.03 -51.26 -2.61
CA LEU A 10 24.94 -50.91 -3.70
C LEU A 10 24.28 -49.83 -4.55
N ALA A 11 24.66 -48.59 -4.26
CA ALA A 11 24.46 -47.47 -5.14
C ALA A 11 25.45 -47.52 -6.32
N VAL A 12 25.09 -46.77 -7.36
CA VAL A 12 25.90 -46.32 -8.50
C VAL A 12 25.80 -47.20 -9.75
N LEU A 13 25.18 -46.61 -10.79
CA LEU A 13 25.54 -46.55 -12.22
C LEU A 13 24.24 -46.28 -13.02
N ALA A 14 23.75 -45.03 -13.04
CA ALA A 14 24.05 -44.03 -14.07
C ALA A 14 23.62 -44.45 -15.51
N TYR A 15 22.39 -44.10 -15.90
CA TYR A 15 22.03 -43.84 -17.29
C TYR A 15 20.89 -42.81 -17.30
N PHE A 16 21.22 -41.52 -17.43
CA PHE A 16 21.03 -40.78 -18.68
C PHE A 16 19.59 -40.80 -19.22
N ALA A 17 18.75 -39.92 -18.67
CA ALA A 17 17.67 -39.27 -19.41
C ALA A 17 17.35 -37.94 -18.72
N ALA A 18 17.96 -36.87 -19.22
CA ALA A 18 17.59 -35.51 -18.86
C ALA A 18 16.13 -35.24 -19.30
N PRO A 19 15.31 -34.52 -18.52
CA PRO A 19 14.00 -34.10 -18.98
C PRO A 19 14.17 -33.06 -20.08
N ALA A 20 13.56 -33.35 -21.23
CA ALA A 20 13.46 -32.40 -22.33
C ALA A 20 12.78 -31.12 -21.83
N PHE A 21 13.53 -30.05 -22.01
CA PHE A 21 13.17 -28.64 -22.00
C PHE A 21 11.97 -28.34 -22.93
N VAL A 22 11.39 -27.14 -22.74
CA VAL A 22 10.34 -26.49 -23.54
C VAL A 22 8.91 -26.69 -23.03
N GLY A 23 8.51 -25.77 -22.16
CA GLY A 23 7.11 -25.61 -21.78
C GLY A 23 6.84 -24.45 -20.82
N GLN A 24 7.69 -23.42 -20.79
CA GLN A 24 7.33 -22.14 -20.17
C GLN A 24 6.19 -21.52 -20.99
N ARG A 25 4.95 -21.86 -20.66
CA ARG A 25 3.83 -20.94 -20.89
C ARG A 25 3.63 -20.20 -19.58
N ALA A 26 4.44 -19.17 -19.43
CA ALA A 26 4.16 -18.09 -18.50
C ALA A 26 2.68 -17.67 -18.68
N PRO A 27 1.93 -17.45 -17.59
CA PRO A 27 0.59 -16.92 -17.71
C PRO A 27 0.68 -15.58 -18.46
N GLN A 28 -0.13 -15.50 -19.50
CA GLN A 28 -0.18 -14.40 -20.46
C GLN A 28 -0.64 -13.12 -19.75
N GLN A 29 0.36 -12.40 -19.25
CA GLN A 29 0.49 -10.97 -19.08
C GLN A 29 -0.75 -10.18 -19.55
N LEU A 30 -1.68 -9.94 -18.61
CA LEU A 30 -2.65 -8.86 -18.77
C LEU A 30 -1.86 -7.55 -18.69
N ARG A 31 -1.74 -6.94 -19.86
CA ARG A 31 -1.12 -5.65 -20.11
C ARG A 31 -1.59 -4.60 -19.12
N GLY A 32 -0.67 -4.12 -18.29
CA GLY A 32 -0.41 -2.68 -18.18
C GLY A 32 -1.52 -1.76 -17.67
N ALA A 33 -2.40 -2.21 -16.76
CA ALA A 33 -2.91 -1.26 -15.78
C ALA A 33 -1.77 -1.03 -14.79
N ARG A 34 -1.04 0.08 -14.95
CA ARG A 34 -0.11 0.60 -13.95
C ARG A 34 -0.92 0.72 -12.66
N VAL A 35 -0.84 -0.27 -11.78
CA VAL A 35 -1.30 -0.11 -10.40
C VAL A 35 -0.37 0.94 -9.85
N VAL A 36 -0.83 2.19 -9.83
CA VAL A 36 -0.24 3.23 -9.01
C VAL A 36 -0.38 2.68 -7.59
N ARG A 37 0.68 2.06 -7.11
CA ARG A 37 0.81 1.67 -5.70
C ARG A 37 1.09 2.95 -4.95
N TYR A 38 0.08 3.78 -4.79
CA TYR A 38 0.08 4.79 -3.76
C TYR A 38 -1.13 4.45 -2.89
N GLY A 39 -0.80 3.78 -1.80
CA GLY A 39 -1.61 3.77 -0.60
C GLY A 39 -0.65 4.27 0.47
N ALA A 40 -1.01 5.35 1.14
CA ALA A 40 -0.28 5.88 2.28
C ALA A 40 0.05 4.75 3.26
N SER A 41 1.21 4.82 3.89
CA SER A 41 1.51 3.90 4.98
C SER A 41 0.48 4.06 6.10
N ASP A 42 0.18 2.99 6.84
CA ASP A 42 -0.76 3.03 7.97
C ASP A 42 -0.38 4.12 8.99
N GLU A 43 0.92 4.39 9.15
CA GLU A 43 1.43 5.46 10.01
C GLU A 43 1.10 6.86 9.47
N THR A 44 1.33 7.09 8.17
CA THR A 44 0.97 8.35 7.50
C THR A 44 -0.53 8.60 7.57
N PHE A 45 -1.33 7.59 7.25
CA PHE A 45 -2.79 7.70 7.31
C PHE A 45 -3.27 7.97 8.73
N SER A 46 -2.73 7.29 9.75
CA SER A 46 -3.11 7.55 11.14
C SER A 46 -2.82 8.99 11.55
N LYS A 47 -1.63 9.51 11.22
CA LYS A 47 -1.26 10.90 11.52
C LYS A 47 -2.17 11.90 10.79
N VAL A 48 -2.44 11.69 9.51
CA VAL A 48 -3.36 12.52 8.72
C VAL A 48 -4.75 12.51 9.37
N ALA A 49 -5.24 11.34 9.77
CA ALA A 49 -6.53 11.22 10.43
C ALA A 49 -6.55 11.93 11.80
N ASP A 50 -5.46 11.84 12.58
CA ASP A 50 -5.34 12.53 13.86
C ASP A 50 -5.39 14.05 13.69
N ILE A 51 -4.68 14.60 12.70
CA ILE A 51 -4.72 16.04 12.37
C ILE A 51 -6.14 16.47 11.99
N ILE A 52 -6.83 15.69 11.14
CA ILE A 52 -8.21 16.01 10.72
C ILE A 52 -9.17 15.99 11.92
N VAL A 53 -9.02 15.03 12.84
CA VAL A 53 -9.82 14.95 14.07
C VAL A 53 -9.58 16.16 14.96
N GLU A 54 -8.32 16.60 15.10
CA GLU A 54 -7.96 17.76 15.91
C GLU A 54 -8.46 19.08 15.30
N GLN A 55 -8.32 19.28 13.99
CA GLN A 55 -8.73 20.51 13.32
C GLN A 55 -10.25 20.63 13.20
N LEU A 56 -10.94 19.56 12.78
CA LEU A 56 -12.39 19.60 12.54
C LEU A 56 -13.22 19.21 13.77
N GLY A 57 -12.61 18.68 14.83
CA GLY A 57 -13.32 18.21 16.02
C GLY A 57 -14.28 17.04 15.75
N VAL A 58 -13.96 16.19 14.78
CA VAL A 58 -14.79 15.06 14.34
C VAL A 58 -14.39 13.74 14.99
N ASP A 59 -15.29 12.77 15.02
CA ASP A 59 -14.97 11.42 15.50
C ASP A 59 -13.98 10.74 14.55
N LYS A 60 -12.90 10.16 15.09
CA LYS A 60 -11.90 9.39 14.32
C LYS A 60 -12.53 8.26 13.49
N ASP A 61 -13.62 7.66 13.98
CA ASP A 61 -14.36 6.62 13.29
C ASP A 61 -15.01 7.08 11.97
N LYS A 62 -15.26 8.38 11.82
CA LYS A 62 -15.77 8.98 10.57
C LYS A 62 -14.66 9.23 9.56
N VAL A 63 -13.41 9.37 10.02
CA VAL A 63 -12.25 9.67 9.19
C VAL A 63 -11.74 8.39 8.52
N ILE A 64 -12.49 7.95 7.50
CA ILE A 64 -12.15 6.82 6.65
C ILE A 64 -11.53 7.30 5.34
N ALA A 65 -10.72 6.47 4.68
CA ALA A 65 -10.07 6.83 3.42
C ALA A 65 -11.05 7.32 2.33
N LYS A 66 -12.30 6.87 2.35
CA LYS A 66 -13.33 7.29 1.38
C LYS A 66 -14.08 8.57 1.78
N ALA A 67 -13.98 9.00 3.03
CA ALA A 67 -14.67 10.20 3.50
C ALA A 67 -14.08 11.43 2.81
N THR A 68 -14.95 12.36 2.45
CA THR A 68 -14.52 13.66 1.95
C THR A 68 -14.39 14.65 3.10
N LEU A 69 -13.49 15.64 2.98
CA LEU A 69 -13.35 16.68 4.01
C LEU A 69 -14.67 17.44 4.22
N VAL A 70 -15.44 17.63 3.15
CA VAL A 70 -16.78 18.26 3.19
C VAL A 70 -17.79 17.40 3.96
N GLU A 71 -17.78 16.07 3.82
CA GLU A 71 -18.63 15.17 4.61
C GLU A 71 -18.26 15.13 6.09
N LEU A 72 -16.98 15.38 6.40
CA LEU A 72 -16.50 15.57 7.76
C LEU A 72 -16.88 16.95 8.33
N GLY A 73 -17.47 17.83 7.51
CA GLY A 73 -17.93 19.14 7.94
C GLY A 73 -16.87 20.23 7.81
N ALA A 74 -15.76 19.97 7.10
CA ALA A 74 -14.81 21.02 6.75
C ALA A 74 -15.44 22.00 5.77
N ASP A 75 -15.40 23.29 6.12
CA ASP A 75 -15.70 24.36 5.18
C ASP A 75 -14.47 24.74 4.32
N SER A 76 -14.62 25.74 3.45
CA SER A 76 -13.52 26.17 2.57
C SER A 76 -12.29 26.70 3.32
N LEU A 77 -12.47 27.26 4.53
CA LEU A 77 -11.38 27.76 5.37
C LEU A 77 -10.73 26.60 6.12
N ASP A 78 -11.55 25.71 6.69
CA ASP A 78 -11.08 24.52 7.41
C ASP A 78 -10.19 23.64 6.52
N ILE A 79 -10.51 23.52 5.23
CA ILE A 79 -9.68 22.78 4.27
C ILE A 79 -8.29 23.42 4.15
N VAL A 80 -8.21 24.74 4.05
CA VAL A 80 -6.93 25.46 3.95
C VAL A 80 -6.13 25.32 5.24
N GLU A 81 -6.77 25.48 6.40
CA GLU A 81 -6.12 25.32 7.71
C GLU A 81 -5.62 23.88 7.93
N THR A 82 -6.42 22.89 7.55
CA THR A 82 -6.06 21.47 7.64
C THR A 82 -4.86 21.14 6.75
N VAL A 83 -4.82 21.66 5.52
CA VAL A 83 -3.69 21.49 4.60
C VAL A 83 -2.42 22.12 5.18
N MET A 84 -2.49 23.36 5.67
CA MET A 84 -1.33 24.03 6.29
C MET A 84 -0.82 23.27 7.52
N ALA A 85 -1.72 22.75 8.36
CA ALA A 85 -1.34 21.91 9.50
C ALA A 85 -0.64 20.61 9.07
N MET A 86 -1.03 20.03 7.94
CA MET A 86 -0.35 18.85 7.38
C MET A 86 1.02 19.20 6.80
N GLU A 87 1.15 20.31 6.09
CA GLU A 87 2.44 20.81 5.60
C GLU A 87 3.44 20.99 6.74
N GLU A 88 3.02 21.64 7.84
CA GLU A 88 3.86 21.82 9.03
C GLU A 88 4.16 20.49 9.75
N ALA A 89 3.17 19.61 9.90
CA ALA A 89 3.34 18.34 10.62
C ALA A 89 4.28 17.34 9.90
N PHE A 90 4.31 17.39 8.57
CA PHE A 90 5.12 16.49 7.75
C PHE A 90 6.37 17.16 7.15
N ASP A 91 6.53 18.48 7.32
CA ASP A 91 7.60 19.30 6.72
C ASP A 91 7.62 19.16 5.18
N VAL A 92 6.44 19.26 4.57
CA VAL A 92 6.22 19.11 3.12
C VAL A 92 5.52 20.34 2.53
N GLU A 93 5.70 20.57 1.24
CA GLU A 93 4.96 21.60 0.49
C GLU A 93 3.86 20.93 -0.36
N LEU A 94 2.61 21.37 -0.17
CA LEU A 94 1.42 20.90 -0.87
C LEU A 94 0.82 22.05 -1.71
N PRO A 95 1.23 22.20 -2.99
CA PRO A 95 0.75 23.29 -3.83
C PRO A 95 -0.75 23.18 -4.10
N ASP A 96 -1.43 24.33 -4.20
CA ASP A 96 -2.88 24.43 -4.45
C ASP A 96 -3.35 23.58 -5.65
N GLU A 97 -2.52 23.47 -6.68
CA GLU A 97 -2.81 22.68 -7.89
C GLU A 97 -3.01 21.19 -7.60
N GLU A 98 -2.30 20.66 -6.60
CA GLU A 98 -2.41 19.27 -6.15
C GLU A 98 -3.54 19.11 -5.13
N THR A 99 -3.71 20.09 -4.22
CA THR A 99 -4.72 20.03 -3.15
C THR A 99 -6.15 20.23 -3.66
N THR A 100 -6.34 21.07 -4.69
CA THR A 100 -7.65 21.28 -5.34
C THR A 100 -8.20 20.03 -6.04
N GLN A 101 -7.34 19.04 -6.34
CA GLN A 101 -7.75 17.78 -6.96
C GLN A 101 -8.14 16.71 -5.93
N LEU A 102 -7.84 16.93 -4.64
CA LEU A 102 -8.11 16.00 -3.55
C LEU A 102 -9.61 15.95 -3.27
N LYS A 103 -10.15 14.73 -3.15
CA LYS A 103 -11.58 14.52 -2.89
C LYS A 103 -11.83 13.89 -1.54
N ASN A 104 -10.98 12.93 -1.17
CA ASN A 104 -11.14 12.13 0.04
C ASN A 104 -9.88 12.14 0.90
N VAL A 105 -10.03 11.68 2.16
CA VAL A 105 -8.91 11.60 3.12
C VAL A 105 -7.79 10.68 2.63
N GLY A 106 -8.12 9.62 1.89
CA GLY A 106 -7.13 8.73 1.28
C GLY A 106 -6.23 9.47 0.28
N ASP A 107 -6.81 10.27 -0.61
CA ASP A 107 -6.07 11.06 -1.60
C ASP A 107 -5.08 12.01 -0.90
N VAL A 108 -5.49 12.63 0.21
CA VAL A 108 -4.64 13.52 1.02
C VAL A 108 -3.45 12.75 1.60
N ALA A 109 -3.71 11.61 2.22
CA ALA A 109 -2.66 10.77 2.80
C ALA A 109 -1.69 10.25 1.72
N ASP A 110 -2.21 9.89 0.55
CA ASP A 110 -1.41 9.43 -0.59
C ASP A 110 -0.53 10.55 -1.15
N LEU A 111 -1.06 11.77 -1.21
CA LEU A 111 -0.31 12.94 -1.64
C LEU A 111 0.87 13.21 -0.70
N ILE A 112 0.60 13.24 0.61
CA ILE A 112 1.64 13.41 1.63
C ILE A 112 2.70 12.31 1.52
N GLN A 113 2.27 11.05 1.38
CA GLN A 113 3.17 9.92 1.20
C GLN A 113 4.08 10.05 -0.04
N THR A 114 3.65 10.80 -1.06
CA THR A 114 4.45 11.06 -2.27
C THR A 114 5.53 12.12 -2.04
N LYS A 115 5.34 12.99 -1.04
CA LYS A 115 6.26 14.09 -0.72
C LYS A 115 7.28 13.73 0.38
N LEU A 116 6.97 12.71 1.19
CA LEU A 116 7.87 12.09 2.18
C LEU A 116 8.96 11.23 1.52
#